data_AF-A0A3C1WRY3-F1
#
_entry.id   AF-A0A3C1WRY3-F1
#
_cell.length_a   1.000
_cell.length_b   1.000
_cell.length_c   1.000
_cell.angle_alpha   90.00
_cell.angle_beta   90.00
_cell.angle_gamma   90.00
#
_symmetry.space_group_name_H-M   'P 1'
#
loop_
_entity.id
_entity.type
_entity.pdbx_description
1 polymer ?
#
loop_
_entity_poly.entity_id
_entity_poly.type
_entity_poly.pdbx_seq_one_letter_code
_entity_poly.pdbx_strand_id
1 'polypeptide(L)'
;MSRIGIVAEFNPLHTGHKYLIDYAKNSLGADSVVIALGNEFTQRGGIALIDRYSRAQSAIDAGADLVIGMPVIPSCASAEIFAESGVALLSACGCDKIICGYEGIKPDYKENDAKIKDIIFELQDIQKNTITKCNTTSETRELSVFENLERVILRKSAFILIEEPLLYKEELRRCLKSGMSFPVARNEALLAYFPSCKNEIDYFLKEPNNILALEYQKAIIRCTPSIELVPVKRQGAGHHDMTAEGGYASASYIREAVQAGRLNDIRPQLTEASFEILRDAFQKNILLFDDDLSLPLHLALLSNEKSDNHLDSLSNNTLKVHLDSSDDSCKNMNSISNKSGGYSVFSDVSDDLSDRIKKMLPEYVSFSQFADLLKNKSLTASRIRRCLIHILLGITDSEVEELRHTNFAPYLWVLSASKKGLSMLGSIKSSSNLPLFFSINEKAAEEAEPFLQPELKALNIARALRIEKSRLSLPNENQRKISLNY
;
A
#
# COMPACT_ATOMS: atom_id res chain seq x y z
N MET A 1 10.68 24.50 -7.32
CA MET A 1 9.56 24.38 -6.37
C MET A 1 9.69 23.03 -5.70
N SER A 2 9.69 22.99 -4.36
CA SER A 2 9.79 21.75 -3.60
C SER A 2 8.43 21.06 -3.51
N ARG A 3 8.38 19.79 -3.90
CA ARG A 3 7.21 18.91 -3.82
C ARG A 3 7.51 17.80 -2.84
N ILE A 4 6.70 17.69 -1.80
CA ILE A 4 6.84 16.63 -0.79
C ILE A 4 5.70 15.64 -0.96
N GLY A 5 6.07 14.38 -1.13
CA GLY A 5 5.17 13.27 -1.28
C GLY A 5 4.81 12.58 0.03
N ILE A 6 3.58 12.07 0.14
CA ILE A 6 3.13 11.19 1.24
C ILE A 6 2.40 10.00 0.63
N VAL A 7 2.82 8.79 0.98
CA VAL A 7 2.06 7.57 0.65
C VAL A 7 1.10 7.28 1.80
N ALA A 8 -0.19 7.12 1.51
CA ALA A 8 -1.21 6.97 2.55
C ALA A 8 -2.43 6.15 2.09
N GLU A 9 -3.18 5.61 3.05
CA GLU A 9 -4.50 5.00 2.79
C GLU A 9 -5.66 5.90 3.24
N PHE A 10 -5.43 6.75 4.25
CA PHE A 10 -6.44 7.62 4.88
C PHE A 10 -7.77 6.89 5.15
N ASN A 11 -7.73 5.83 5.97
CA ASN A 11 -8.86 4.96 6.25
C ASN A 11 -9.35 5.02 7.72
N PRO A 12 -9.95 6.15 8.19
CA PRO A 12 -10.14 7.44 7.51
C PRO A 12 -8.97 8.42 7.72
N LEU A 13 -9.05 9.63 7.14
CA LEU A 13 -8.12 10.72 7.47
C LEU A 13 -8.37 11.19 8.91
N HIS A 14 -7.31 11.37 9.70
CA HIS A 14 -7.40 11.71 11.12
C HIS A 14 -6.35 12.77 11.47
N THR A 15 -6.38 13.31 12.68
CA THR A 15 -5.49 14.39 13.13
C THR A 15 -4.00 14.05 12.99
N GLY A 16 -3.61 12.81 13.26
CA GLY A 16 -2.24 12.33 12.99
C GLY A 16 -1.81 12.37 11.51
N HIS A 17 -2.74 12.17 10.57
CA HIS A 17 -2.45 12.34 9.13
C HIS A 17 -2.32 13.81 8.76
N LYS A 18 -3.20 14.67 9.29
CA LYS A 18 -3.11 16.13 9.12
C LYS A 18 -1.78 16.65 9.64
N TYR A 19 -1.30 16.16 10.77
CA TYR A 19 0.01 16.51 11.31
C TYR A 19 1.14 16.29 10.31
N LEU A 20 1.15 15.17 9.57
CA LEU A 20 2.17 14.93 8.53
C LEU A 20 2.06 15.94 7.38
N ILE A 21 0.85 16.26 6.92
CA ILE A 21 0.62 17.28 5.88
C ILE A 21 1.10 18.65 6.36
N ASP A 22 0.77 19.03 7.60
CA ASP A 22 1.20 20.27 8.22
C ASP A 22 2.73 20.30 8.41
N TYR A 23 3.35 19.17 8.78
CA TYR A 23 4.80 19.06 8.92
C TYR A 23 5.51 19.31 7.59
N ALA A 24 5.03 18.72 6.49
CA ALA A 24 5.56 18.97 5.16
C ALA A 24 5.56 20.47 4.81
N LYS A 25 4.44 21.15 5.07
CA LYS A 25 4.29 22.58 4.75
C LYS A 25 5.08 23.48 5.69
N ASN A 26 4.88 23.32 6.99
CA ASN A 26 5.31 24.28 8.00
C ASN A 26 6.74 24.04 8.46
N SER A 27 7.19 22.77 8.50
CA SER A 27 8.52 22.41 8.99
C SER A 27 9.52 22.20 7.87
N LEU A 28 9.09 21.62 6.74
CA LEU A 28 9.97 21.37 5.58
C LEU A 28 9.84 22.41 4.46
N GLY A 29 8.91 23.37 4.58
CA GLY A 29 8.73 24.44 3.59
C GLY A 29 8.25 23.95 2.24
N ALA A 30 7.45 22.88 2.18
CA ALA A 30 6.93 22.35 0.92
C ALA A 30 6.17 23.43 0.14
N ASP A 31 6.55 23.65 -1.12
CA ASP A 31 5.70 24.41 -2.03
C ASP A 31 4.43 23.61 -2.31
N SER A 32 4.51 22.29 -2.43
CA SER A 32 3.30 21.48 -2.61
C SER A 32 3.38 20.13 -1.95
N VAL A 33 2.23 19.66 -1.48
CA VAL A 33 2.07 18.33 -0.89
C VAL A 33 1.31 17.43 -1.85
N VAL A 34 1.93 16.33 -2.27
CA VAL A 34 1.35 15.33 -3.17
C VAL A 34 1.09 14.05 -2.40
N ILE A 35 -0.09 13.45 -2.57
CA ILE A 35 -0.48 12.20 -1.90
C ILE A 35 -0.55 11.09 -2.94
N ALA A 36 0.12 9.97 -2.69
CA ALA A 36 -0.19 8.69 -3.34
C ALA A 36 -1.16 7.92 -2.43
N LEU A 37 -2.43 7.83 -2.85
CA LEU A 37 -3.53 7.34 -2.04
C LEU A 37 -3.89 5.90 -2.41
N GLY A 38 -3.92 5.00 -1.43
CA GLY A 38 -4.36 3.62 -1.58
C GLY A 38 -5.78 3.50 -2.16
N ASN A 39 -6.04 2.36 -2.80
CA ASN A 39 -7.29 1.98 -3.44
C ASN A 39 -8.41 1.69 -2.42
N GLU A 40 -9.56 1.17 -2.88
CA GLU A 40 -10.63 0.67 -2.02
C GLU A 40 -10.18 -0.54 -1.19
N PHE A 41 -9.24 -1.33 -1.69
CA PHE A 41 -8.67 -2.47 -0.97
C PHE A 41 -7.32 -2.08 -0.34
N THR A 42 -7.17 -2.40 0.94
CA THR A 42 -6.08 -1.91 1.79
C THR A 42 -4.90 -2.87 1.87
N GLN A 43 -3.73 -2.35 2.21
CA GLN A 43 -2.45 -3.07 2.30
C GLN A 43 -2.49 -4.17 3.37
N ARG A 44 -3.31 -3.96 4.41
CA ARG A 44 -3.52 -4.92 5.49
C ARG A 44 -4.49 -6.05 5.12
N GLY A 45 -5.02 -6.03 3.90
CA GLY A 45 -5.96 -7.01 3.38
C GLY A 45 -7.38 -6.75 3.91
N GLY A 46 -7.97 -5.62 3.56
CA GLY A 46 -9.34 -5.28 3.94
C GLY A 46 -9.95 -4.26 2.98
N ILE A 47 -11.10 -3.70 3.32
CA ILE A 47 -11.75 -2.65 2.52
C ILE A 47 -11.71 -1.28 3.21
N ALA A 48 -11.64 -0.22 2.40
CA ALA A 48 -11.66 1.15 2.86
C ALA A 48 -13.06 1.52 3.33
N LEU A 49 -13.12 2.16 4.50
CA LEU A 49 -14.35 2.58 5.17
C LEU A 49 -15.20 3.49 4.28
N ILE A 50 -14.54 4.41 3.58
CA ILE A 50 -15.13 5.37 2.64
C ILE A 50 -14.38 5.32 1.30
N ASP A 51 -15.05 5.74 0.23
CA ASP A 51 -14.49 5.64 -1.10
C ASP A 51 -13.26 6.55 -1.31
N ARG A 52 -12.42 6.17 -2.28
CA ARG A 52 -11.15 6.84 -2.57
C ARG A 52 -11.30 8.31 -2.92
N TYR A 53 -12.43 8.74 -3.47
CA TYR A 53 -12.65 10.15 -3.81
C TYR A 53 -13.01 10.96 -2.57
N SER A 54 -13.84 10.42 -1.68
CA SER A 54 -14.09 11.03 -0.38
C SER A 54 -12.82 11.13 0.46
N ARG A 55 -11.95 10.11 0.41
CA ARG A 55 -10.63 10.15 1.07
C ARG A 55 -9.68 11.17 0.43
N ALA A 56 -9.66 11.24 -0.91
CA ALA A 56 -8.88 12.24 -1.64
C ALA A 56 -9.36 13.67 -1.31
N GLN A 57 -10.67 13.89 -1.22
CA GLN A 57 -11.23 15.18 -0.83
C GLN A 57 -10.83 15.55 0.60
N SER A 58 -10.94 14.60 1.54
CA SER A 58 -10.48 14.80 2.92
C SER A 58 -9.01 15.23 2.98
N ALA A 59 -8.17 14.70 2.08
CA ALA A 59 -6.76 15.07 2.00
C ALA A 59 -6.56 16.51 1.49
N ILE A 60 -7.27 16.92 0.44
CA ILE A 60 -7.24 18.31 -0.07
C ILE A 60 -7.72 19.28 1.02
N ASP A 61 -8.81 18.96 1.72
CA ASP A 61 -9.35 19.79 2.80
C ASP A 61 -8.41 19.86 4.01
N ALA A 62 -7.60 18.82 4.22
CA ALA A 62 -6.53 18.81 5.22
C ALA A 62 -5.26 19.58 4.78
N GLY A 63 -5.20 20.03 3.52
CA GLY A 63 -4.12 20.83 2.97
C GLY A 63 -3.26 20.13 1.92
N ALA A 64 -3.56 18.92 1.45
CA ALA A 64 -2.86 18.39 0.29
C ALA A 64 -3.14 19.23 -0.97
N ASP A 65 -2.23 19.21 -1.94
CA ASP A 65 -2.39 19.96 -3.20
C ASP A 65 -2.80 19.04 -4.35
N LEU A 66 -2.30 17.81 -4.39
CA LEU A 66 -2.61 16.83 -5.43
C LEU A 66 -2.74 15.43 -4.82
N VAL A 67 -3.75 14.67 -5.23
CA VAL A 67 -3.94 13.27 -4.82
C VAL A 67 -3.98 12.37 -6.04
N ILE A 68 -3.04 11.43 -6.11
CA ILE A 68 -2.94 10.39 -7.13
C ILE A 68 -3.39 9.06 -6.54
N GLY A 69 -4.27 8.35 -7.24
CA GLY A 69 -4.71 7.01 -6.85
C GLY A 69 -3.66 5.95 -7.16
N MET A 70 -3.38 5.09 -6.17
CA MET A 70 -2.58 3.89 -6.33
C MET A 70 -3.40 2.77 -7.00
N PRO A 71 -2.83 2.03 -7.97
CA PRO A 71 -3.49 0.88 -8.55
C PRO A 71 -3.84 -0.19 -7.50
N VAL A 72 -4.88 -0.98 -7.73
CA VAL A 72 -5.41 -1.91 -6.74
C VAL A 72 -4.41 -2.99 -6.33
N ILE A 73 -3.65 -3.56 -7.29
CA ILE A 73 -2.68 -4.63 -7.02
C ILE A 73 -1.68 -4.19 -5.94
N PRO A 74 -0.90 -3.11 -6.11
CA PRO A 74 0.03 -2.67 -5.07
C PRO A 74 -0.68 -2.18 -3.80
N SER A 75 -1.90 -1.64 -3.91
CA SER A 75 -2.67 -1.20 -2.76
C SER A 75 -3.07 -2.34 -1.81
N CYS A 76 -3.25 -3.56 -2.33
CA CYS A 76 -3.60 -4.74 -1.55
C CYS A 76 -2.47 -5.78 -1.47
N ALA A 77 -1.21 -5.36 -1.71
CA ALA A 77 -0.03 -6.22 -1.69
C ALA A 77 0.82 -6.07 -0.41
N SER A 78 2.01 -6.68 -0.40
CA SER A 78 2.99 -6.56 0.68
C SER A 78 3.48 -5.11 0.87
N ALA A 79 4.12 -4.81 2.00
CA ALA A 79 4.71 -3.49 2.26
C ALA A 79 5.76 -3.09 1.21
N GLU A 80 6.47 -4.06 0.64
CA GLU A 80 7.45 -3.84 -0.43
C GLU A 80 6.78 -3.31 -1.70
N ILE A 81 5.77 -4.02 -2.22
CA ILE A 81 5.07 -3.63 -3.45
C ILE A 81 4.29 -2.31 -3.25
N PHE A 82 3.64 -2.15 -2.09
CA PHE A 82 2.95 -0.91 -1.72
C PHE A 82 3.91 0.29 -1.70
N ALA A 83 5.11 0.10 -1.14
CA ALA A 83 6.14 1.12 -1.09
C ALA A 83 6.71 1.44 -2.49
N GLU A 84 6.99 0.43 -3.30
CA GLU A 84 7.48 0.59 -4.67
C GLU A 84 6.52 1.44 -5.52
N SER A 85 5.22 1.10 -5.51
CA SER A 85 4.20 1.86 -6.23
C SER A 85 4.07 3.30 -5.72
N GLY A 86 3.97 3.48 -4.39
CA GLY A 86 3.82 4.80 -3.79
C GLY A 86 4.99 5.73 -4.10
N VAL A 87 6.22 5.22 -4.02
CA VAL A 87 7.44 5.97 -4.37
C VAL A 87 7.48 6.28 -5.86
N ALA A 88 7.16 5.32 -6.73
CA ALA A 88 7.14 5.52 -8.18
C ALA A 88 6.14 6.59 -8.61
N LEU A 89 4.92 6.58 -8.05
CA LEU A 89 3.88 7.59 -8.32
C LEU A 89 4.33 8.99 -7.87
N LEU A 90 4.90 9.11 -6.67
CA LEU A 90 5.38 10.39 -6.14
C LEU A 90 6.58 10.92 -6.91
N SER A 91 7.47 10.02 -7.36
CA SER A 91 8.59 10.34 -8.25
C SER A 91 8.11 10.88 -9.60
N ALA A 92 7.12 10.23 -10.21
CA ALA A 92 6.52 10.69 -11.46
C ALA A 92 5.84 12.06 -11.32
N CYS A 93 5.36 12.40 -10.12
CA CYS A 93 4.84 13.73 -9.79
C CYS A 93 5.94 14.77 -9.52
N GLY A 94 7.22 14.40 -9.61
CA GLY A 94 8.37 15.28 -9.39
C GLY A 94 8.59 15.64 -7.91
N CYS A 95 8.22 14.77 -6.98
CA CYS A 95 8.53 14.97 -5.56
C CYS A 95 10.03 14.89 -5.32
N ASP A 96 10.61 15.85 -4.57
CA ASP A 96 12.01 15.81 -4.15
C ASP A 96 12.20 15.14 -2.78
N LYS A 97 11.14 15.11 -1.96
CA LYS A 97 11.13 14.40 -0.68
C LYS A 97 9.88 13.54 -0.55
N ILE A 98 9.99 12.45 0.21
CA ILE A 98 8.86 11.68 0.70
C ILE A 98 8.91 11.69 2.21
N ILE A 99 7.80 12.01 2.86
CA ILE A 99 7.68 11.90 4.32
C ILE A 99 6.82 10.71 4.70
N CYS A 100 7.18 10.04 5.80
CA CYS A 100 6.38 8.96 6.37
C CYS A 100 6.39 9.04 7.90
N GLY A 101 5.27 8.64 8.52
CA GLY A 101 5.25 8.44 9.97
C GLY A 101 6.04 7.19 10.34
N TYR A 102 6.79 7.21 11.43
CA TYR A 102 7.50 6.03 11.95
C TYR A 102 7.52 6.03 13.50
N GLU A 103 7.72 4.88 14.13
CA GLU A 103 7.66 4.72 15.59
C GLU A 103 8.92 5.25 16.32
N GLY A 104 10.05 5.40 15.64
CA GLY A 104 11.32 5.74 16.29
C GLY A 104 12.18 4.53 16.62
N ILE A 105 13.32 4.81 17.27
CA ILE A 105 14.30 3.84 17.75
C ILE A 105 14.28 3.86 19.28
N LYS A 106 13.37 3.09 19.89
CA LYS A 106 13.08 3.00 21.35
C LYS A 106 12.80 4.35 22.10
N PRO A 107 12.19 4.31 23.30
CA PRO A 107 11.82 5.53 24.05
C PRO A 107 12.98 6.24 24.76
N ASP A 108 14.04 5.55 25.19
CA ASP A 108 15.08 6.09 26.08
C ASP A 108 16.39 6.51 25.39
N TYR A 109 16.32 6.77 24.08
CA TYR A 109 17.47 7.14 23.27
C TYR A 109 17.86 8.62 23.49
N LYS A 110 19.13 8.90 23.83
CA LYS A 110 19.68 10.27 23.89
C LYS A 110 20.67 10.46 22.73
N GLU A 111 20.45 11.48 21.90
CA GLU A 111 21.27 11.86 20.73
C GLU A 111 22.79 12.02 20.99
N ASN A 112 23.20 12.13 22.26
CA ASN A 112 24.58 12.39 22.67
C ASN A 112 25.39 11.15 23.09
N ASP A 113 24.91 9.92 22.86
CA ASP A 113 25.71 8.73 23.14
C ASP A 113 26.91 8.65 22.17
N ALA A 114 28.14 8.61 22.70
CA ALA A 114 29.39 8.58 21.92
C ALA A 114 29.40 7.44 20.88
N LYS A 115 28.70 6.33 21.19
CA LYS A 115 28.50 5.19 20.29
C LYS A 115 27.82 5.54 18.97
N ILE A 116 26.98 6.57 18.95
CA ILE A 116 26.22 7.00 17.76
C ILE A 116 27.14 7.69 16.76
N LYS A 117 28.11 8.48 17.24
CA LYS A 117 29.09 9.14 16.37
C LYS A 117 30.03 8.12 15.73
N ASP A 118 30.43 7.09 16.48
CA ASP A 118 31.24 5.99 15.96
C ASP A 118 30.46 5.18 14.92
N ILE A 119 29.17 4.91 15.19
CA ILE A 119 28.26 4.28 14.22
C ILE A 119 28.13 5.16 12.98
N ILE A 120 27.76 6.44 13.09
CA ILE A 120 27.64 7.35 11.93
C ILE A 120 28.94 7.40 11.12
N PHE A 121 30.10 7.42 11.78
CA PHE A 121 31.41 7.41 11.13
C PHE A 121 31.68 6.10 10.38
N GLU A 122 31.39 4.94 10.98
CA GLU A 122 31.46 3.62 10.31
C GLU A 122 30.46 3.49 9.14
N LEU A 123 29.31 4.17 9.24
CA LEU A 123 28.24 4.14 8.24
C LEU A 123 28.53 5.02 7.02
N GLN A 124 29.23 6.14 7.20
CA GLN A 124 29.59 7.08 6.12
C GLN A 124 30.70 6.54 5.18
N ASP A 125 31.55 5.64 5.65
CA ASP A 125 32.67 5.09 4.86
C ASP A 125 32.22 4.12 3.75
N ILE A 126 31.09 3.43 3.95
CA ILE A 126 30.51 2.53 2.94
C ILE A 126 29.86 3.33 1.79
N GLN A 127 29.20 4.46 2.07
CA GLN A 127 28.56 5.29 1.04
C GLN A 127 29.57 5.92 0.06
N LYS A 128 30.75 6.34 0.53
CA LYS A 128 31.80 6.93 -0.34
C LYS A 128 32.32 5.95 -1.39
N ASN A 129 32.36 4.65 -1.07
CA ASN A 129 32.83 3.60 -1.97
C ASN A 129 31.75 3.09 -2.95
N THR A 130 30.48 3.45 -2.74
CA THR A 130 29.36 2.97 -3.56
C THR A 130 28.86 4.02 -4.55
N ILE A 131 28.86 5.32 -4.19
CA ILE A 131 28.52 6.41 -5.13
C ILE A 131 29.50 6.43 -6.34
N THR A 132 30.73 5.94 -6.15
CA THR A 132 31.74 5.79 -7.21
C THR A 132 31.39 4.72 -8.25
N LYS A 133 30.49 3.77 -7.95
CA LYS A 133 30.08 2.70 -8.90
C LYS A 133 28.83 3.04 -9.71
N CYS A 134 28.05 4.04 -9.32
CA CYS A 134 26.77 4.35 -9.96
C CYS A 134 26.72 5.64 -10.80
N ASN A 135 27.79 6.44 -10.89
CA ASN A 135 27.75 7.67 -11.69
C ASN A 135 28.76 7.68 -12.85
N THR A 136 28.25 7.53 -14.08
CA THR A 136 28.66 8.46 -15.13
C THR A 136 28.06 9.83 -14.79
N THR A 137 28.90 10.86 -14.87
CA THR A 137 28.65 12.29 -14.64
C THR A 137 28.50 12.76 -13.19
N SER A 138 29.62 13.34 -12.75
CA SER A 138 29.88 14.26 -11.65
C SER A 138 28.69 15.11 -11.18
N GLU A 139 28.21 14.81 -9.98
CA GLU A 139 27.87 15.80 -8.96
C GLU A 139 27.89 15.07 -7.62
N THR A 140 29.08 15.02 -7.00
CA THR A 140 29.24 14.61 -5.61
C THR A 140 28.54 15.65 -4.74
N ARG A 141 27.24 15.45 -4.45
CA ARG A 141 26.59 16.14 -3.35
C ARG A 141 27.31 15.76 -2.07
N GLU A 142 28.04 16.70 -1.47
CA GLU A 142 28.44 16.60 -0.07
C GLU A 142 27.15 16.43 0.76
N LEU A 143 26.92 15.21 1.27
CA LEU A 143 25.87 14.95 2.23
C LEU A 143 26.12 15.82 3.46
N SER A 144 25.11 16.57 3.89
CA SER A 144 25.19 17.42 5.07
C SER A 144 25.59 16.58 6.29
N VAL A 145 26.58 17.08 7.03
CA VAL A 145 27.30 16.41 8.13
C VAL A 145 26.42 16.13 9.38
N PHE A 146 25.09 16.24 9.27
CA PHE A 146 24.14 16.10 10.37
C PHE A 146 22.93 15.22 9.98
N GLU A 147 23.18 13.99 9.51
CA GLU A 147 22.09 13.01 9.42
C GLU A 147 21.75 12.49 10.82
N ASN A 148 20.47 12.60 11.20
CA ASN A 148 19.96 11.99 12.44
C ASN A 148 20.13 10.45 12.37
N LEU A 149 20.47 9.78 13.47
CA LEU A 149 20.83 8.36 13.48
C LEU A 149 19.78 7.51 12.76
N GLU A 150 18.48 7.82 12.90
CA GLU A 150 17.43 6.99 12.32
C GLU A 150 17.49 6.94 10.80
N ARG A 151 17.87 8.05 10.14
CA ARG A 151 18.05 8.08 8.69
C ARG A 151 19.22 7.22 8.24
N VAL A 152 20.32 7.24 9.00
CA VAL A 152 21.51 6.44 8.67
C VAL A 152 21.20 4.95 8.83
N ILE A 153 20.49 4.58 9.90
CA ILE A 153 20.00 3.22 10.13
C ILE A 153 19.08 2.76 9.01
N LEU A 154 18.08 3.57 8.65
CA LEU A 154 17.15 3.29 7.56
C LEU A 154 17.88 3.04 6.24
N ARG A 155 18.77 3.95 5.85
CA ARG A 155 19.52 3.87 4.60
C ARG A 155 20.46 2.68 4.54
N LYS A 156 21.25 2.43 5.60
CA LYS A 156 22.13 1.24 5.61
C LYS A 156 21.32 -0.04 5.64
N SER A 157 20.25 -0.10 6.42
CA SER A 157 19.41 -1.28 6.48
C SER A 157 18.81 -1.60 5.12
N ALA A 158 18.27 -0.58 4.44
CA ALA A 158 17.74 -0.73 3.07
C ALA A 158 18.83 -1.20 2.10
N PHE A 159 20.03 -0.60 2.16
CA PHE A 159 21.15 -0.96 1.31
C PHE A 159 21.60 -2.42 1.50
N ILE A 160 21.78 -2.86 2.74
CA ILE A 160 22.15 -4.26 3.05
C ILE A 160 21.11 -5.23 2.51
N LEU A 161 19.82 -4.89 2.66
CA LEU A 161 18.71 -5.72 2.19
C LEU A 161 18.54 -5.72 0.66
N ILE A 162 19.13 -4.75 -0.05
CA ILE A 162 19.15 -4.70 -1.52
C ILE A 162 20.36 -5.44 -2.07
N GLU A 163 21.56 -5.10 -1.60
CA GLU A 163 22.81 -5.66 -2.13
C GLU A 163 23.09 -7.08 -1.65
N GLU A 164 22.53 -7.43 -0.49
CA GLU A 164 22.76 -8.69 0.22
C GLU A 164 24.25 -9.08 0.25
N PRO A 165 25.10 -8.32 0.99
CA PRO A 165 26.54 -8.60 1.04
C PRO A 165 26.84 -9.99 1.61
N LEU A 166 28.07 -10.48 1.43
CA LEU A 166 28.47 -11.83 1.82
C LEU A 166 28.12 -12.15 3.28
N LEU A 167 28.49 -11.25 4.21
CA LEU A 167 28.18 -11.40 5.64
C LEU A 167 26.67 -11.56 5.90
N TYR A 168 25.82 -10.73 5.27
CA TYR A 168 24.36 -10.86 5.39
C TYR A 168 23.88 -12.23 4.88
N LYS A 169 24.35 -12.67 3.70
CA LYS A 169 23.96 -13.97 3.11
C LYS A 169 24.38 -15.14 4.00
N GLU A 170 25.57 -15.08 4.58
CA GLU A 170 26.08 -16.11 5.49
C GLU A 170 25.27 -16.18 6.77
N GLU A 171 25.01 -15.03 7.41
CA GLU A 171 24.19 -14.96 8.63
C GLU A 171 22.73 -15.36 8.39
N LEU A 172 22.14 -14.96 7.27
CA LEU A 172 20.79 -15.37 6.88
C LEU A 172 20.70 -16.89 6.73
N ARG A 173 21.65 -17.50 6.02
CA ARG A 173 21.71 -18.97 5.87
C ARG A 173 21.91 -19.67 7.21
N ARG A 174 22.76 -19.12 8.09
CA ARG A 174 22.99 -19.66 9.44
C ARG A 174 21.69 -19.65 10.26
N CYS A 175 20.96 -18.53 10.26
CA CYS A 175 19.70 -18.37 10.97
C CYS A 175 18.60 -19.28 10.40
N LEU A 176 18.47 -19.38 9.08
CA LEU A 176 17.51 -20.30 8.43
C LEU A 176 17.81 -21.77 8.76
N LYS A 177 19.09 -22.18 8.75
CA LYS A 177 19.51 -23.54 9.13
C LYS A 177 19.19 -23.87 10.60
N SER A 178 19.11 -22.87 11.47
CA SER A 178 18.70 -23.03 12.87
C SER A 178 17.18 -23.17 13.06
N GLY A 179 16.39 -23.14 11.97
CA GLY A 179 14.93 -23.30 12.01
C GLY A 179 14.14 -22.01 12.23
N MET A 180 14.79 -20.83 12.17
CA MET A 180 14.09 -19.55 12.24
C MET A 180 13.24 -19.33 10.99
N SER A 181 12.07 -18.70 11.15
CA SER A 181 11.27 -18.25 10.01
C SER A 181 12.03 -17.18 9.22
N PHE A 182 11.74 -17.05 7.93
CA PHE A 182 12.41 -16.07 7.07
C PHE A 182 12.40 -14.63 7.63
N PRO A 183 11.28 -14.08 8.14
CA PRO A 183 11.28 -12.74 8.73
C PRO A 183 12.21 -12.60 9.94
N VAL A 184 12.26 -13.61 10.80
CA VAL A 184 13.14 -13.61 11.98
C VAL A 184 14.60 -13.74 11.56
N ALA A 185 14.90 -14.65 10.63
CA ALA A 185 16.24 -14.86 10.10
C ALA A 185 16.78 -13.62 9.36
N ARG A 186 15.92 -12.95 8.57
CA ARG A 186 16.23 -11.66 7.91
C ARG A 186 16.61 -10.60 8.93
N ASN A 187 15.83 -10.46 10.00
CA ASN A 187 16.12 -9.47 11.04
C ASN A 187 17.43 -9.79 11.76
N GLU A 188 17.65 -11.04 12.20
CA GLU A 188 18.90 -11.44 12.87
C GLU A 188 20.14 -11.24 11.98
N ALA A 189 20.05 -11.57 10.68
CA ALA A 189 21.15 -11.34 9.75
C ALA A 189 21.46 -9.85 9.57
N LEU A 190 20.44 -8.99 9.58
CA LEU A 190 20.62 -7.55 9.51
C LEU A 190 21.25 -6.99 10.80
N LEU A 191 20.88 -7.52 11.96
CA LEU A 191 21.43 -7.13 13.26
C LEU A 191 22.93 -7.37 13.38
N ALA A 192 23.50 -8.30 12.61
CA ALA A 192 24.95 -8.54 12.56
C ALA A 192 25.75 -7.30 12.10
N TYR A 193 25.11 -6.37 11.39
CA TYR A 193 25.72 -5.11 10.94
C TYR A 193 25.62 -3.96 11.94
N PHE A 194 24.94 -4.19 13.08
CA PHE A 194 24.69 -3.19 14.12
C PHE A 194 24.97 -3.76 15.52
N PRO A 195 26.19 -4.29 15.79
CA PRO A 195 26.49 -4.94 17.06
C PRO A 195 26.30 -4.01 18.27
N SER A 196 26.63 -2.72 18.12
CA SER A 196 26.54 -1.71 19.17
C SER A 196 25.11 -1.23 19.49
N CYS A 197 24.14 -1.50 18.61
CA CYS A 197 22.75 -1.05 18.72
C CYS A 197 21.74 -2.16 18.39
N LYS A 198 22.07 -3.42 18.71
CA LYS A 198 21.25 -4.59 18.32
C LYS A 198 19.80 -4.48 18.81
N ASN A 199 19.58 -4.05 20.05
CA ASN A 199 18.25 -4.00 20.65
C ASN A 199 17.38 -2.88 20.06
N GLU A 200 18.02 -1.77 19.70
CA GLU A 200 17.42 -0.60 19.08
C GLU A 200 16.94 -0.91 17.67
N ILE A 201 17.79 -1.58 16.89
CA ILE A 201 17.45 -2.04 15.53
C ILE A 201 16.40 -3.15 15.56
N ASP A 202 16.49 -4.07 16.52
CA ASP A 202 15.50 -5.16 16.64
C ASP A 202 14.09 -4.61 16.91
N TYR A 203 13.96 -3.63 17.79
CA TYR A 203 12.71 -2.88 17.98
C TYR A 203 12.28 -2.20 16.67
N PHE A 204 13.22 -1.50 16.03
CA PHE A 204 12.97 -0.80 14.78
C PHE A 204 12.39 -1.73 13.69
N LEU A 205 12.94 -2.94 13.51
CA LEU A 205 12.54 -3.88 12.47
C LEU A 205 11.22 -4.63 12.75
N LYS A 206 10.62 -4.47 13.93
CA LYS A 206 9.37 -5.13 14.33
C LYS A 206 8.15 -4.24 14.20
N GLU A 207 8.34 -2.91 14.31
CA GLU A 207 7.23 -1.98 14.27
C GLU A 207 6.70 -1.75 12.83
N PRO A 208 5.37 -1.78 12.62
CA PRO A 208 4.78 -1.71 11.27
C PRO A 208 5.16 -0.48 10.45
N ASN A 209 5.19 0.73 11.02
CA ASN A 209 5.51 1.92 10.24
C ASN A 209 7.03 2.07 10.02
N ASN A 210 7.86 1.54 10.91
CA ASN A 210 9.30 1.40 10.67
C ASN A 210 9.61 0.41 9.53
N ILE A 211 8.92 -0.73 9.47
CA ILE A 211 9.03 -1.67 8.33
C ILE A 211 8.64 -0.95 7.03
N LEU A 212 7.55 -0.18 7.06
CA LEU A 212 7.10 0.56 5.88
C LEU A 212 8.10 1.65 5.46
N ALA A 213 8.69 2.38 6.42
CA ALA A 213 9.76 3.35 6.16
C ALA A 213 11.00 2.70 5.52
N LEU A 214 11.37 1.50 5.97
CA LEU A 214 12.45 0.72 5.39
C LEU A 214 12.15 0.30 3.95
N GLU A 215 10.92 -0.14 3.67
CA GLU A 215 10.50 -0.50 2.30
C GLU A 215 10.42 0.74 1.38
N TYR A 216 9.99 1.92 1.88
CA TYR A 216 10.10 3.18 1.12
C TYR A 216 11.56 3.51 0.79
N GLN A 217 12.46 3.36 1.77
CA GLN A 217 13.89 3.64 1.55
C GLN A 217 14.49 2.68 0.52
N LYS A 218 14.07 1.40 0.52
CA LYS A 218 14.47 0.43 -0.51
C LYS A 218 13.96 0.84 -1.89
N ALA A 219 12.68 1.18 -2.01
CA ALA A 219 12.06 1.61 -3.25
C ALA A 219 12.74 2.87 -3.82
N ILE A 220 13.08 3.84 -2.97
CA ILE A 220 13.82 5.05 -3.36
C ILE A 220 15.19 4.68 -3.94
N ILE A 221 15.96 3.82 -3.26
CA ILE A 221 17.28 3.40 -3.73
C ILE A 221 17.19 2.69 -5.10
N ARG A 222 16.19 1.84 -5.30
CA ARG A 222 16.00 1.06 -6.54
C ARG A 222 15.52 1.92 -7.71
N CYS A 223 14.53 2.78 -7.47
CA CYS A 223 13.74 3.37 -8.56
C CYS A 223 14.02 4.86 -8.77
N THR A 224 14.45 5.60 -7.75
CA THR A 224 14.48 7.07 -7.78
C THR A 224 15.43 7.65 -6.73
N PRO A 225 16.75 7.45 -6.88
CA PRO A 225 17.73 7.82 -5.86
C PRO A 225 17.85 9.34 -5.63
N SER A 226 17.20 10.17 -6.46
CA SER A 226 17.12 11.61 -6.29
C SER A 226 16.16 12.06 -5.19
N ILE A 227 15.23 11.19 -4.75
CA ILE A 227 14.26 11.49 -3.70
C ILE A 227 14.87 11.27 -2.32
N GLU A 228 14.63 12.22 -1.42
CA GLU A 228 15.00 12.10 -0.01
C GLU A 228 13.84 11.53 0.83
N LEU A 229 14.06 10.42 1.54
CA LEU A 229 13.12 9.95 2.57
C LEU A 229 13.31 10.71 3.88
N VAL A 230 12.23 11.28 4.41
CA VAL A 230 12.18 11.99 5.69
C VAL A 230 11.24 11.26 6.66
N PRO A 231 11.77 10.41 7.56
CA PRO A 231 10.96 9.79 8.59
C PRO A 231 10.55 10.83 9.65
N VAL A 232 9.26 10.87 9.99
CA VAL A 232 8.67 11.79 10.97
C VAL A 232 8.12 10.99 12.14
N LYS A 233 8.63 11.25 13.35
CA LYS A 233 8.25 10.47 14.54
C LYS A 233 6.75 10.66 14.81
N ARG A 234 6.03 9.54 14.95
CA ARG A 234 4.61 9.59 15.29
C ARG A 234 4.44 10.17 16.69
N GLN A 235 3.48 11.07 16.85
CA GLN A 235 3.01 11.52 18.16
C GLN A 235 1.76 10.70 18.53
N GLY A 236 1.65 10.21 19.76
CA GLY A 236 0.51 9.39 20.19
C GLY A 236 0.84 7.92 20.48
N ALA A 237 -0.16 7.20 20.94
CA ALA A 237 -0.02 5.89 21.55
C ALA A 237 0.40 4.82 20.51
N GLY A 238 1.22 3.86 20.95
CA GLY A 238 1.79 2.83 20.08
C GLY A 238 0.72 1.94 19.44
N HIS A 239 1.13 1.09 18.50
CA HIS A 239 0.25 0.01 18.04
C HIS A 239 -0.21 -0.78 19.29
N HIS A 240 -1.54 -0.82 19.52
CA HIS A 240 -2.28 -1.49 20.62
C HIS A 240 -2.81 -0.65 21.77
N ASP A 241 -2.50 0.64 21.87
CA ASP A 241 -3.05 1.47 22.96
C ASP A 241 -4.45 2.00 22.64
N MET A 242 -5.43 1.50 23.40
CA MET A 242 -6.87 1.80 23.28
C MET A 242 -7.30 3.09 23.98
N THR A 243 -6.38 4.02 24.29
CA THR A 243 -6.68 5.18 25.14
C THR A 243 -6.68 6.50 24.38
N ALA A 244 -7.79 7.22 24.49
CA ALA A 244 -8.02 8.57 23.97
C ALA A 244 -7.37 9.70 24.81
N GLU A 245 -6.54 9.36 25.82
CA GLU A 245 -5.91 10.36 26.68
C GLU A 245 -4.64 10.93 26.03
N GLY A 246 -4.76 12.12 25.44
CA GLY A 246 -3.64 13.01 25.12
C GLY A 246 -2.89 12.75 23.79
N GLY A 247 -3.31 11.78 22.98
CA GLY A 247 -2.62 11.41 21.73
C GLY A 247 -3.50 11.27 20.49
N TYR A 248 -2.85 11.05 19.33
CA TYR A 248 -3.52 10.68 18.08
C TYR A 248 -3.97 9.21 18.14
N ALA A 249 -5.27 8.97 17.93
CA ALA A 249 -5.80 7.61 17.84
C ALA A 249 -5.38 6.90 16.56
N SER A 250 -5.24 5.58 16.62
CA SER A 250 -4.96 4.77 15.43
C SER A 250 -6.17 4.69 14.51
N ALA A 251 -5.94 4.56 13.20
CA ALA A 251 -7.02 4.35 12.23
C ALA A 251 -7.88 3.12 12.57
N SER A 252 -7.29 2.05 13.12
CA SER A 252 -8.04 0.86 13.55
C SER A 252 -9.01 1.16 14.68
N TYR A 253 -8.58 1.92 15.70
CA TYR A 253 -9.45 2.36 16.80
C TYR A 253 -10.62 3.21 16.28
N ILE A 254 -10.33 4.14 15.37
CA ILE A 254 -11.36 4.98 14.75
C ILE A 254 -12.39 4.12 14.01
N ARG A 255 -11.95 3.14 13.20
CA ARG A 255 -12.86 2.25 12.47
C ARG A 255 -13.71 1.39 13.41
N GLU A 256 -13.14 0.86 14.49
CA GLU A 256 -13.87 0.09 15.50
C GLU A 256 -14.95 0.95 16.17
N ALA A 257 -14.63 2.20 16.52
CA ALA A 257 -15.60 3.13 17.08
C ALA A 257 -16.73 3.45 16.09
N VAL A 258 -16.42 3.67 14.81
CA VAL A 258 -17.44 3.87 13.75
C VAL A 258 -18.34 2.64 13.63
N GLN A 259 -17.76 1.43 13.61
CA GLN A 259 -18.52 0.18 13.55
C GLN A 259 -19.45 -0.01 14.74
N ALA A 260 -19.01 0.41 15.93
CA ALA A 260 -19.80 0.39 17.16
C ALA A 260 -20.84 1.52 17.26
N GLY A 261 -21.00 2.36 16.22
CA GLY A 261 -21.93 3.50 16.23
C GLY A 261 -21.47 4.68 17.09
N ARG A 262 -20.21 4.69 17.53
CA ARG A 262 -19.60 5.70 18.41
C ARG A 262 -18.90 6.82 17.63
N LEU A 263 -19.54 7.30 16.55
CA LEU A 263 -18.93 8.32 15.67
C LEU A 263 -18.64 9.64 16.39
N ASN A 264 -19.48 10.05 17.33
CA ASN A 264 -19.27 11.31 18.06
C ASN A 264 -18.06 11.25 19.01
N ASP A 265 -17.77 10.07 19.59
CA ASP A 265 -16.68 9.86 20.55
C ASP A 265 -15.30 10.08 19.91
N ILE A 266 -15.19 9.86 18.59
CA ILE A 266 -13.95 10.00 17.83
C ILE A 266 -13.83 11.35 17.12
N ARG A 267 -14.78 12.28 17.27
CA ARG A 267 -14.71 13.61 16.65
C ARG A 267 -13.39 14.35 16.94
N PRO A 268 -12.83 14.35 18.17
CA PRO A 268 -11.55 15.01 18.45
C PRO A 268 -10.34 14.42 17.68
N GLN A 269 -10.48 13.21 17.15
CA GLN A 269 -9.44 12.50 16.42
C GLN A 269 -9.51 12.75 14.90
N LEU A 270 -10.54 13.44 14.42
CA LEU A 270 -10.77 13.68 13.00
C LEU A 270 -10.59 15.16 12.66
N THR A 271 -10.31 15.46 11.40
CA THR A 271 -10.47 16.82 10.89
C THR A 271 -11.96 17.10 10.71
N GLU A 272 -12.37 18.38 10.73
CA GLU A 272 -13.78 18.74 10.54
C GLU A 272 -14.30 18.19 9.20
N ALA A 273 -13.56 18.36 8.11
CA ALA A 273 -13.94 17.81 6.80
C ALA A 273 -14.06 16.27 6.81
N SER A 274 -13.11 15.56 7.43
CA SER A 274 -13.19 14.10 7.50
C SER A 274 -14.34 13.61 8.39
N PHE A 275 -14.67 14.33 9.47
CA PHE A 275 -15.81 14.01 10.31
C PHE A 275 -17.13 14.19 9.56
N GLU A 276 -17.29 15.29 8.82
CA GLU A 276 -18.50 15.55 8.03
C GLU A 276 -18.70 14.51 6.92
N ILE A 277 -17.63 14.12 6.23
CA ILE A 277 -17.65 13.04 5.22
C ILE A 277 -18.05 11.71 5.84
N LEU A 278 -17.48 11.35 6.99
CA LEU A 278 -17.84 10.12 7.70
C LEU A 278 -19.28 10.14 8.22
N ARG A 279 -19.73 11.28 8.74
CA ARG A 279 -21.11 11.45 9.24
C ARG A 279 -22.11 11.29 8.11
N ASP A 280 -21.89 11.94 6.97
CA ASP A 280 -22.73 11.78 5.77
C ASP A 280 -22.74 10.34 5.28
N ALA A 281 -21.58 9.69 5.20
CA ALA A 281 -21.47 8.29 4.79
C ALA A 281 -22.15 7.32 5.78
N PHE A 282 -22.06 7.59 7.08
CA PHE A 282 -22.76 6.85 8.13
C PHE A 282 -24.28 6.99 7.99
N GLN A 283 -24.78 8.23 7.83
CA GLN A 283 -26.21 8.51 7.66
C GLN A 283 -26.80 7.87 6.39
N LYS A 284 -26.03 7.83 5.31
CA LYS A 284 -26.42 7.19 4.04
C LYS A 284 -26.23 5.68 4.03
N ASN A 285 -25.67 5.08 5.09
CA ASN A 285 -25.33 3.66 5.18
C ASN A 285 -24.44 3.17 4.01
N ILE A 286 -23.44 3.96 3.62
CA ILE A 286 -22.48 3.63 2.53
C ILE A 286 -21.08 3.28 3.06
N LEU A 287 -20.93 3.15 4.38
CA LEU A 287 -19.68 2.71 5.01
C LEU A 287 -19.46 1.23 4.78
N LEU A 288 -18.22 0.85 4.46
CA LEU A 288 -17.82 -0.55 4.31
C LEU A 288 -16.89 -1.01 5.44
N PHE A 289 -17.07 -2.25 5.85
CA PHE A 289 -16.23 -2.98 6.79
C PHE A 289 -15.81 -4.30 6.13
N ASP A 290 -14.78 -4.93 6.66
CA ASP A 290 -14.18 -6.11 6.03
C ASP A 290 -15.19 -7.26 5.83
N ASP A 291 -16.15 -7.42 6.74
CA ASP A 291 -17.18 -8.47 6.63
C ASP A 291 -18.28 -8.16 5.60
N ASP A 292 -18.33 -6.94 5.04
CA ASP A 292 -19.14 -6.69 3.83
C ASP A 292 -18.58 -7.44 2.60
N LEU A 293 -17.32 -7.90 2.65
CA LEU A 293 -16.72 -8.75 1.62
C LEU A 293 -17.15 -10.23 1.71
N SER A 294 -17.94 -10.61 2.72
CA SER A 294 -18.18 -12.04 3.01
C SER A 294 -18.86 -12.78 1.87
N LEU A 295 -20.01 -12.26 1.40
CA LEU A 295 -20.75 -12.88 0.31
C LEU A 295 -19.96 -12.91 -1.02
N PRO A 296 -19.37 -11.79 -1.50
CA PRO A 296 -18.62 -11.83 -2.76
C PRO A 296 -17.37 -12.71 -2.67
N LEU A 297 -16.68 -12.77 -1.52
CA LEU A 297 -15.57 -13.70 -1.34
C LEU A 297 -16.05 -15.16 -1.37
N HIS A 298 -17.11 -15.49 -0.64
CA HIS A 298 -17.62 -16.87 -0.61
C HIS A 298 -18.02 -17.35 -2.01
N LEU A 299 -18.69 -16.49 -2.80
CA LEU A 299 -19.02 -16.78 -4.18
C LEU A 299 -17.77 -17.00 -5.04
N ALA A 300 -16.76 -16.13 -4.89
CA ALA A 300 -15.49 -16.29 -5.60
C ALA A 300 -14.78 -17.61 -5.24
N LEU A 301 -14.77 -18.00 -3.96
CA LEU A 301 -14.19 -19.25 -3.50
C LEU A 301 -14.88 -20.48 -4.10
N LEU A 302 -16.22 -20.52 -4.06
CA LEU A 302 -17.02 -21.61 -4.63
C LEU A 302 -16.90 -21.72 -6.16
N SER A 303 -16.75 -20.59 -6.84
CA SER A 303 -16.63 -20.56 -8.30
C SER A 303 -15.28 -21.12 -8.76
N ASN A 304 -14.21 -20.82 -8.02
CA ASN A 304 -12.86 -21.31 -8.30
C ASN A 304 -12.58 -22.72 -7.73
N GLU A 305 -13.44 -23.24 -6.85
CA GLU A 305 -13.38 -24.65 -6.41
C GLU A 305 -13.89 -25.60 -7.50
N LYS A 306 -14.92 -25.18 -8.24
CA LYS A 306 -15.60 -26.04 -9.23
C LYS A 306 -14.80 -26.27 -10.51
N SER A 307 -13.88 -25.38 -10.86
CA SER A 307 -12.95 -25.57 -11.99
C SER A 307 -11.99 -26.76 -11.81
N ASP A 308 -11.98 -27.39 -10.63
CA ASP A 308 -11.20 -28.59 -10.29
C ASP A 308 -12.01 -29.90 -10.48
N ASN A 309 -13.34 -29.82 -10.57
CA ASN A 309 -14.21 -30.98 -10.75
C ASN A 309 -14.64 -31.09 -12.22
N HIS A 310 -14.32 -32.21 -12.87
CA HIS A 310 -14.76 -32.62 -14.21
C HIS A 310 -16.31 -32.78 -14.34
N LEU A 311 -17.08 -31.71 -14.13
CA LEU A 311 -18.53 -31.65 -14.31
C LEU A 311 -18.98 -30.72 -15.44
N ASP A 312 -18.03 -30.26 -16.29
CA ASP A 312 -18.33 -29.54 -17.54
C ASP A 312 -18.98 -30.42 -18.63
N SER A 313 -19.26 -31.70 -18.35
CA SER A 313 -20.04 -32.55 -19.26
C SER A 313 -21.56 -32.33 -19.19
N LEU A 314 -22.07 -31.52 -18.26
CA LEU A 314 -23.52 -31.34 -18.05
C LEU A 314 -24.06 -29.91 -18.21
N SER A 315 -23.24 -28.91 -18.54
CA SER A 315 -23.69 -27.51 -18.74
C SER A 315 -23.73 -27.06 -20.21
N ASN A 316 -23.32 -27.89 -21.17
CA ASN A 316 -23.35 -27.54 -22.60
C ASN A 316 -24.74 -27.57 -23.25
N ASN A 317 -25.84 -27.64 -22.47
CA ASN A 317 -27.18 -27.74 -23.03
C ASN A 317 -28.20 -26.69 -22.57
N THR A 318 -27.80 -25.61 -21.88
CA THR A 318 -28.78 -24.54 -21.59
C THR A 318 -28.12 -23.18 -21.42
N LEU A 319 -27.90 -22.50 -22.56
CA LEU A 319 -27.94 -21.04 -22.79
C LEU A 319 -26.99 -20.68 -23.95
N LYS A 320 -27.27 -21.22 -25.14
CA LYS A 320 -26.94 -20.50 -26.38
C LYS A 320 -27.94 -19.36 -26.52
N VAL A 321 -27.63 -18.20 -25.94
CA VAL A 321 -28.21 -16.96 -26.43
C VAL A 321 -27.51 -16.69 -27.77
N HIS A 322 -28.26 -16.85 -28.86
CA HIS A 322 -27.84 -16.42 -30.19
C HIS A 322 -27.44 -14.94 -30.16
N LEU A 323 -26.17 -14.66 -30.39
CA LEU A 323 -25.70 -13.41 -30.96
C LEU A 323 -24.85 -13.80 -32.17
N ASP A 324 -25.52 -13.88 -33.32
CA ASP A 324 -24.88 -13.86 -34.63
C ASP A 324 -24.30 -12.45 -34.85
N SER A 325 -22.98 -12.32 -34.82
CA SER A 325 -22.21 -11.71 -35.91
C SER A 325 -20.70 -11.76 -35.62
N SER A 326 -20.02 -12.41 -36.56
CA SER A 326 -18.61 -12.37 -36.92
C SER A 326 -17.74 -11.28 -36.29
N ASP A 327 -16.75 -11.70 -35.47
CA ASP A 327 -15.35 -11.31 -35.68
C ASP A 327 -14.41 -12.33 -35.03
N ASP A 328 -13.68 -13.04 -35.88
CA ASP A 328 -12.76 -14.13 -35.56
C ASP A 328 -11.36 -13.52 -35.36
N SER A 329 -11.09 -12.99 -34.15
CA SER A 329 -9.76 -12.44 -33.82
C SER A 329 -9.39 -12.51 -32.33
N CYS A 330 -9.69 -13.61 -31.64
CA CYS A 330 -9.11 -13.88 -30.32
C CYS A 330 -8.88 -15.38 -30.12
N LYS A 331 -7.94 -15.94 -30.89
CA LYS A 331 -7.31 -17.23 -30.60
C LYS A 331 -5.82 -16.99 -30.44
N ASN A 332 -5.40 -16.51 -29.28
CA ASN A 332 -4.03 -16.66 -28.80
C ASN A 332 -3.95 -16.27 -27.32
N MET A 333 -4.02 -17.26 -26.45
CA MET A 333 -3.26 -17.40 -25.20
C MET A 333 -3.91 -18.48 -24.34
N ASN A 334 -3.65 -19.75 -24.69
CA ASN A 334 -3.81 -20.86 -23.77
C ASN A 334 -2.58 -21.76 -23.93
N SER A 335 -1.48 -21.32 -23.33
CA SER A 335 -0.39 -22.21 -22.95
C SER A 335 0.15 -21.76 -21.59
N ILE A 336 -0.72 -21.76 -20.58
CA ILE A 336 -0.28 -21.72 -19.18
C ILE A 336 -0.13 -23.17 -18.75
N SER A 337 1.09 -23.50 -18.36
CA SER A 337 1.53 -24.77 -17.79
C SER A 337 0.53 -25.34 -16.79
N ASN A 338 0.29 -26.64 -16.88
CA ASN A 338 -0.42 -27.48 -15.92
C ASN A 338 0.02 -27.23 -14.46
N LYS A 339 -0.58 -26.25 -13.77
CA LYS A 339 -0.74 -26.26 -12.32
C LYS A 339 -2.07 -26.95 -12.04
N SER A 340 -2.03 -28.04 -11.29
CA SER A 340 -3.19 -28.75 -10.73
C SER A 340 -4.16 -27.77 -10.07
N GLY A 341 -5.47 -27.99 -10.18
CA GLY A 341 -6.44 -26.94 -9.85
C GLY A 341 -6.51 -26.56 -8.38
N GLY A 342 -7.15 -25.42 -8.11
CA GLY A 342 -7.20 -24.80 -6.80
C GLY A 342 -6.90 -23.30 -6.82
N TYR A 343 -6.50 -22.76 -5.67
CA TYR A 343 -6.30 -21.33 -5.47
C TYR A 343 -4.85 -20.86 -5.69
N SER A 344 -3.90 -21.75 -5.98
CA SER A 344 -2.47 -21.41 -6.13
C SER A 344 -2.09 -20.73 -7.45
N VAL A 345 -3.09 -20.45 -8.29
CA VAL A 345 -2.97 -19.53 -9.44
C VAL A 345 -3.01 -18.06 -9.00
N PHE A 346 -3.66 -17.77 -7.87
CA PHE A 346 -3.79 -16.41 -7.35
C PHE A 346 -2.53 -16.00 -6.60
N SER A 347 -2.19 -14.71 -6.69
CA SER A 347 -0.95 -14.23 -6.14
C SER A 347 -0.89 -14.39 -4.62
N ASP A 348 0.29 -14.65 -4.09
CA ASP A 348 0.59 -14.95 -2.69
C ASP A 348 -0.01 -16.26 -2.13
N VAL A 349 -0.82 -17.01 -2.90
CA VAL A 349 -1.45 -18.26 -2.46
C VAL A 349 -0.53 -19.46 -2.72
N SER A 350 0.11 -19.97 -1.67
CA SER A 350 0.84 -21.24 -1.73
C SER A 350 -0.11 -22.44 -1.83
N ASP A 351 0.37 -23.57 -2.34
CA ASP A 351 -0.41 -24.83 -2.40
C ASP A 351 -0.95 -25.25 -1.01
N ASP A 352 -0.15 -25.13 0.06
CA ASP A 352 -0.59 -25.41 1.45
C ASP A 352 -1.80 -24.56 1.87
N LEU A 353 -1.77 -23.27 1.52
CA LEU A 353 -2.88 -22.36 1.80
C LEU A 353 -4.09 -22.70 0.92
N SER A 354 -3.88 -23.04 -0.36
CA SER A 354 -4.94 -23.48 -1.27
C SER A 354 -5.67 -24.71 -0.72
N ASP A 355 -4.94 -25.75 -0.31
CA ASP A 355 -5.51 -26.97 0.27
C ASP A 355 -6.24 -26.70 1.58
N ARG A 356 -5.69 -25.80 2.40
CA ARG A 356 -6.34 -25.37 3.63
C ARG A 356 -7.65 -24.62 3.36
N ILE A 357 -7.68 -23.75 2.34
CA ILE A 357 -8.91 -23.06 1.92
C ILE A 357 -9.96 -24.08 1.52
N LYS A 358 -9.62 -25.03 0.63
CA LYS A 358 -10.55 -26.10 0.20
C LYS A 358 -11.11 -26.87 1.40
N LYS A 359 -10.23 -27.28 2.33
CA LYS A 359 -10.63 -28.04 3.53
C LYS A 359 -11.55 -27.26 4.46
N MET A 360 -11.32 -25.96 4.62
CA MET A 360 -12.03 -25.11 5.59
C MET A 360 -13.26 -24.43 4.99
N LEU A 361 -13.43 -24.43 3.67
CA LEU A 361 -14.54 -23.76 2.98
C LEU A 361 -15.93 -24.13 3.49
N PRO A 362 -16.23 -25.38 3.89
CA PRO A 362 -17.53 -25.73 4.49
C PRO A 362 -17.85 -24.97 5.80
N GLU A 363 -16.85 -24.46 6.50
CA GLU A 363 -16.97 -23.71 7.77
C GLU A 363 -16.96 -22.18 7.56
N TYR A 364 -17.15 -21.72 6.31
CA TYR A 364 -17.17 -20.31 5.97
C TYR A 364 -18.39 -19.60 6.56
N VAL A 365 -18.16 -18.54 7.36
CA VAL A 365 -19.22 -17.69 7.93
C VAL A 365 -19.06 -16.23 7.49
N SER A 366 -17.86 -15.66 7.62
CA SER A 366 -17.57 -14.28 7.22
C SER A 366 -16.14 -14.12 6.73
N PHE A 367 -15.84 -13.00 6.08
CA PHE A 367 -14.47 -12.68 5.66
C PHE A 367 -13.48 -12.75 6.81
N SER A 368 -13.77 -12.09 7.94
CA SER A 368 -12.87 -12.04 9.09
C SER A 368 -12.78 -13.38 9.80
N GLN A 369 -13.90 -14.08 9.99
CA GLN A 369 -13.90 -15.42 10.59
C GLN A 369 -13.11 -16.42 9.74
N PHE A 370 -13.27 -16.39 8.42
CA PHE A 370 -12.57 -17.31 7.53
C PHE A 370 -11.08 -17.01 7.49
N ALA A 371 -10.68 -15.73 7.43
CA ALA A 371 -9.28 -15.34 7.55
C ALA A 371 -8.64 -15.85 8.86
N ASP A 372 -9.38 -15.81 9.97
CA ASP A 372 -8.92 -16.35 11.26
C ASP A 372 -8.82 -17.88 11.25
N LEU A 373 -9.79 -18.57 10.65
CA LEU A 373 -9.79 -20.03 10.50
C LEU A 373 -8.59 -20.54 9.68
N LEU A 374 -8.11 -19.74 8.73
CA LEU A 374 -6.95 -20.07 7.90
C LEU A 374 -5.59 -19.82 8.57
N LYS A 375 -5.54 -19.16 9.74
CA LYS A 375 -4.27 -18.84 10.43
C LYS A 375 -3.45 -20.08 10.76
N ASN A 376 -2.16 -20.02 10.44
CA ASN A 376 -1.16 -21.01 10.81
C ASN A 376 0.10 -20.31 11.35
N LYS A 377 1.09 -21.08 11.81
CA LYS A 377 2.35 -20.52 12.34
C LYS A 377 3.23 -19.87 11.25
N SER A 378 2.99 -20.16 9.97
CA SER A 378 3.83 -19.71 8.85
C SER A 378 3.34 -18.42 8.18
N LEU A 379 2.06 -18.06 8.33
CA LEU A 379 1.44 -16.91 7.67
C LEU A 379 0.90 -15.89 8.67
N THR A 380 1.15 -14.61 8.40
CA THR A 380 0.56 -13.51 9.17
C THR A 380 -0.91 -13.30 8.78
N ALA A 381 -1.70 -12.75 9.70
CA ALA A 381 -3.11 -12.44 9.47
C ALA A 381 -3.32 -11.58 8.21
N SER A 382 -2.52 -10.51 8.04
CA SER A 382 -2.60 -9.65 6.86
C SER A 382 -2.23 -10.36 5.57
N ARG A 383 -1.30 -11.33 5.58
CA ARG A 383 -0.97 -12.10 4.38
C ARG A 383 -2.15 -12.97 3.94
N ILE A 384 -2.79 -13.68 4.87
CA ILE A 384 -3.98 -14.49 4.57
C ILE A 384 -5.10 -13.61 3.99
N ARG A 385 -5.35 -12.45 4.60
CA ARG A 385 -6.38 -11.55 4.12
C ARG A 385 -6.09 -11.00 2.71
N ARG A 386 -4.84 -10.68 2.40
CA ARG A 386 -4.43 -10.30 1.04
C ARG A 386 -4.64 -11.43 0.04
N CYS A 387 -4.25 -12.66 0.38
CA CYS A 387 -4.54 -13.84 -0.45
C CYS A 387 -6.04 -13.97 -0.76
N LEU A 388 -6.91 -13.79 0.23
CA LEU A 388 -8.37 -13.82 0.03
C LEU A 388 -8.85 -12.69 -0.89
N ILE A 389 -8.28 -11.49 -0.77
CA ILE A 389 -8.58 -10.37 -1.67
C ILE A 389 -8.07 -10.65 -3.09
N HIS A 390 -6.88 -11.24 -3.25
CA HIS A 390 -6.38 -11.63 -4.56
C HIS A 390 -7.31 -12.66 -5.22
N ILE A 391 -7.83 -13.64 -4.48
CA ILE A 391 -8.84 -14.59 -5.00
C ILE A 391 -10.12 -13.85 -5.40
N LEU A 392 -10.65 -12.96 -4.55
CA LEU A 392 -11.85 -12.17 -4.84
C LEU A 392 -11.69 -11.33 -6.11
N LEU A 393 -10.55 -10.64 -6.24
CA LEU A 393 -10.25 -9.77 -7.36
C LEU A 393 -9.73 -10.53 -8.58
N GLY A 394 -9.39 -11.81 -8.43
CA GLY A 394 -8.82 -12.62 -9.48
C GLY A 394 -7.36 -12.27 -9.82
N ILE A 395 -6.63 -11.66 -8.89
CA ILE A 395 -5.23 -11.22 -9.07
C ILE A 395 -4.31 -12.44 -9.06
N THR A 396 -3.60 -12.64 -10.15
CA THR A 396 -2.65 -13.74 -10.39
C THR A 396 -1.19 -13.26 -10.29
N ASP A 397 -0.26 -14.19 -10.13
CA ASP A 397 1.19 -13.86 -10.18
C ASP A 397 1.60 -13.23 -11.52
N SER A 398 0.91 -13.58 -12.62
CA SER A 398 1.17 -13.00 -13.94
C SER A 398 0.85 -11.51 -14.00
N GLU A 399 -0.31 -11.10 -13.47
CA GLU A 399 -0.71 -9.68 -13.44
C GLU A 399 0.19 -8.85 -12.52
N VAL A 400 0.63 -9.44 -11.39
CA VAL A 400 1.58 -8.80 -10.49
C VAL A 400 2.93 -8.57 -11.18
N GLU A 401 3.43 -9.58 -11.92
CA GLU A 401 4.71 -9.46 -12.62
C GLU A 401 4.65 -8.50 -13.81
N GLU A 402 3.55 -8.50 -14.57
CA GLU A 402 3.35 -7.53 -15.64
C GLU A 402 3.37 -6.09 -15.11
N LEU A 403 2.68 -5.85 -13.99
CA LEU A 403 2.65 -4.54 -13.35
C LEU A 403 4.01 -4.17 -12.73
N ARG A 404 4.82 -5.15 -12.29
CA ARG A 404 6.18 -4.93 -11.77
C ARG A 404 7.09 -4.25 -12.81
N HIS A 405 6.93 -4.57 -14.10
CA HIS A 405 7.70 -3.93 -15.18
C HIS A 405 7.47 -2.41 -15.29
N THR A 406 6.39 -1.90 -14.69
CA THR A 406 6.08 -0.46 -14.61
C THR A 406 6.50 0.18 -13.28
N ASN A 407 7.28 -0.52 -12.45
CA ASN A 407 7.51 -0.18 -11.04
C ASN A 407 6.19 -0.01 -10.27
N PHE A 408 5.17 -0.79 -10.64
CA PHE A 408 3.81 -0.69 -10.09
C PHE A 408 3.14 0.69 -10.23
N ALA A 409 3.55 1.49 -11.21
CA ALA A 409 3.00 2.81 -11.51
C ALA A 409 2.76 2.99 -13.02
N PRO A 410 1.74 2.33 -13.59
CA PRO A 410 1.47 2.36 -15.03
C PRO A 410 0.86 3.68 -15.51
N TYR A 411 0.21 4.43 -14.60
CA TYR A 411 -0.47 5.69 -14.91
C TYR A 411 -0.57 6.60 -13.69
N LEU A 412 -0.91 7.87 -13.92
CA LEU A 412 -1.23 8.88 -12.92
C LEU A 412 -2.73 9.19 -12.96
N TRP A 413 -3.49 8.49 -12.12
CA TRP A 413 -4.92 8.77 -11.94
C TRP A 413 -5.11 9.86 -10.88
N VAL A 414 -5.41 11.07 -11.32
CA VAL A 414 -5.69 12.20 -10.44
C VAL A 414 -7.08 12.05 -9.82
N LEU A 415 -7.14 11.98 -8.49
CA LEU A 415 -8.40 11.84 -7.73
C LEU A 415 -8.98 13.15 -7.23
N SER A 416 -8.10 14.05 -6.80
CA SER A 416 -8.47 15.40 -6.39
C SER A 416 -7.26 16.33 -6.46
N ALA A 417 -7.51 17.61 -6.63
CA ALA A 417 -6.47 18.63 -6.71
C ALA A 417 -6.97 19.99 -6.21
N SER A 418 -6.12 20.70 -5.48
CA SER A 418 -6.30 22.13 -5.19
C SER A 418 -5.97 22.96 -6.45
N LYS A 419 -6.27 24.26 -6.44
CA LYS A 419 -5.78 25.18 -7.49
C LYS A 419 -4.28 25.07 -7.73
N LYS A 420 -3.51 24.90 -6.65
CA LYS A 420 -2.05 24.75 -6.70
C LYS A 420 -1.68 23.41 -7.35
N GLY A 421 -2.36 22.32 -6.99
CA GLY A 421 -2.22 21.02 -7.63
C GLY A 421 -2.55 21.00 -9.12
N LEU A 422 -3.54 21.78 -9.56
CA LEU A 422 -3.85 21.89 -10.99
C LEU A 422 -2.73 22.60 -11.77
N SER A 423 -2.14 23.63 -11.17
CA SER A 423 -1.06 24.41 -11.81
C SER A 423 0.21 23.58 -12.07
N MET A 424 0.46 22.50 -11.30
CA MET A 424 1.63 21.64 -11.50
C MET A 424 1.44 20.57 -12.58
N LEU A 425 0.21 20.27 -13.02
CA LEU A 425 -0.04 19.16 -13.95
C LEU A 425 0.66 19.34 -15.30
N GLY A 426 0.79 20.58 -15.78
CA GLY A 426 1.56 20.87 -16.99
C GLY A 426 3.01 20.41 -16.86
N SER A 427 3.67 20.75 -15.75
CA SER A 427 5.05 20.31 -15.50
C SER A 427 5.18 18.80 -15.29
N ILE A 428 4.19 18.15 -14.66
CA ILE A 428 4.17 16.70 -14.46
C ILE A 428 4.08 15.99 -15.82
N LYS A 429 3.20 16.45 -16.72
CA LYS A 429 3.09 15.91 -18.09
C LYS A 429 4.36 16.11 -18.92
N SER A 430 5.14 17.16 -18.66
CA SER A 430 6.40 17.40 -19.36
C SER A 430 7.56 16.57 -18.80
N SER A 431 7.52 16.20 -17.50
CA SER A 431 8.59 15.45 -16.84
C SER A 431 8.34 13.95 -16.73
N SER A 432 7.09 13.51 -16.84
CA SER A 432 6.67 12.11 -16.72
C SER A 432 6.16 11.58 -18.06
N ASN A 433 6.59 10.37 -18.41
CA ASN A 433 6.06 9.65 -19.57
C ASN A 433 4.81 8.84 -19.25
N LEU A 434 4.30 8.90 -18.01
CA LEU A 434 3.12 8.15 -17.62
C LEU A 434 1.84 8.82 -18.13
N PRO A 435 0.86 8.03 -18.65
CA PRO A 435 -0.48 8.50 -18.91
C PRO A 435 -1.07 9.21 -17.70
N LEU A 436 -1.62 10.41 -17.89
CA LEU A 436 -2.24 11.20 -16.83
C LEU A 436 -3.68 11.50 -17.16
N PHE A 437 -4.58 11.03 -16.32
CA PHE A 437 -6.02 11.20 -16.50
C PHE A 437 -6.75 11.47 -15.18
N PHE A 438 -7.96 11.98 -15.33
CA PHE A 438 -8.86 12.35 -14.25
C PHE A 438 -10.08 11.41 -14.19
N SER A 439 -10.42 10.81 -15.32
CA SER A 439 -11.52 9.87 -15.49
C SER A 439 -11.14 8.86 -16.57
N ILE A 440 -11.82 7.71 -16.56
CA ILE A 440 -11.64 6.67 -17.57
C ILE A 440 -12.47 7.04 -18.80
N ASN A 441 -11.84 7.69 -19.78
CA ASN A 441 -12.38 7.83 -21.13
C ASN A 441 -11.69 6.82 -22.08
N GLU A 442 -12.14 6.75 -23.32
CA GLU A 442 -11.61 5.80 -24.32
C GLU A 442 -10.08 5.85 -24.45
N LYS A 443 -9.52 7.06 -24.52
CA LYS A 443 -8.07 7.27 -24.57
C LYS A 443 -7.35 6.79 -23.30
N ALA A 444 -7.88 7.13 -22.13
CA ALA A 444 -7.29 6.72 -20.86
C ALA A 444 -7.37 5.20 -20.67
N ALA A 445 -8.43 4.56 -21.17
CA ALA A 445 -8.55 3.12 -21.19
C ALA A 445 -7.45 2.50 -22.08
N GLU A 446 -7.31 2.97 -23.32
CA GLU A 446 -6.27 2.49 -24.25
C GLU A 446 -4.85 2.63 -23.66
N GLU A 447 -4.55 3.77 -23.02
CA GLU A 447 -3.23 4.04 -22.43
C GLU A 447 -2.98 3.27 -21.11
N ALA A 448 -4.02 2.80 -20.42
CA ALA A 448 -3.92 2.13 -19.12
C ALA A 448 -4.09 0.61 -19.18
N GLU A 449 -4.50 0.04 -20.31
CA GLU A 449 -4.60 -1.41 -20.47
C GLU A 449 -3.20 -2.09 -20.48
N PRO A 450 -3.06 -3.32 -19.97
CA PRO A 450 -4.11 -4.17 -19.38
C PRO A 450 -4.42 -3.87 -17.89
N PHE A 451 -3.75 -2.88 -17.30
CA PHE A 451 -3.75 -2.63 -15.85
C PHE A 451 -5.07 -2.07 -15.32
N LEU A 452 -6.01 -1.72 -16.20
CA LEU A 452 -7.28 -1.13 -15.83
C LEU A 452 -8.34 -2.17 -15.44
N GLN A 453 -8.22 -3.42 -15.91
CA GLN A 453 -9.22 -4.45 -15.62
C GLN A 453 -9.29 -4.82 -14.13
N PRO A 454 -8.19 -5.13 -13.42
CA PRO A 454 -8.24 -5.42 -11.98
C PRO A 454 -8.77 -4.22 -11.19
N GLU A 455 -8.36 -3.02 -11.61
CA GLU A 455 -8.74 -1.74 -11.02
C GLU A 455 -10.27 -1.52 -11.09
N LEU A 456 -10.86 -1.65 -12.28
CA LEU A 456 -12.29 -1.50 -12.48
C LEU A 456 -13.10 -2.55 -11.72
N LYS A 457 -12.63 -3.81 -11.70
CA LYS A 457 -13.29 -4.87 -10.92
C LYS A 457 -13.36 -4.52 -9.43
N ALA A 458 -12.25 -4.04 -8.87
CA ALA A 458 -12.19 -3.62 -7.47
C ALA A 458 -13.15 -2.47 -7.15
N LEU A 459 -13.13 -1.41 -7.97
CA LEU A 459 -14.01 -0.25 -7.81
C LEU A 459 -15.48 -0.63 -7.94
N ASN A 460 -15.81 -1.51 -8.89
CA ASN A 460 -17.18 -2.00 -9.10
C ASN A 460 -17.69 -2.86 -7.93
N ILE A 461 -16.86 -3.74 -7.37
CA ILE A 461 -17.23 -4.53 -6.18
C ILE A 461 -17.52 -3.60 -5.00
N ALA A 462 -16.60 -2.67 -4.71
CA ALA A 462 -16.77 -1.74 -3.60
C ALA A 462 -18.01 -0.85 -3.78
N ARG A 463 -18.27 -0.38 -5.01
CA ARG A 463 -19.48 0.39 -5.34
C ARG A 463 -20.74 -0.46 -5.17
N ALA A 464 -20.75 -1.69 -5.65
CA ALA A 464 -21.90 -2.60 -5.55
C ALA A 464 -22.29 -2.85 -4.08
N LEU A 465 -21.31 -3.10 -3.21
CA LEU A 465 -21.54 -3.26 -1.77
C LEU A 465 -22.16 -2.01 -1.13
N ARG A 466 -21.68 -0.80 -1.50
CA ARG A 466 -22.27 0.45 -1.00
C ARG A 466 -23.71 0.65 -1.48
N ILE A 467 -24.01 0.30 -2.73
CA ILE A 467 -25.38 0.35 -3.29
C ILE A 467 -26.28 -0.65 -2.55
N GLU A 468 -25.79 -1.85 -2.28
CA GLU A 468 -26.54 -2.88 -1.56
C GLU A 468 -26.94 -2.42 -0.15
N LYS A 469 -25.99 -1.84 0.60
CA LYS A 469 -26.22 -1.36 1.97
C LYS A 469 -27.14 -0.14 2.02
N SER A 470 -26.91 0.82 1.14
CA SER A 470 -27.62 2.11 1.18
C SER A 470 -28.94 2.13 0.42
N ARG A 471 -29.12 1.23 -0.56
CA ARG A 471 -30.18 1.29 -1.58
C ARG A 471 -30.19 2.59 -2.39
N LEU A 472 -29.06 3.31 -2.41
CA LEU A 472 -28.87 4.53 -3.20
C LEU A 472 -28.15 4.22 -4.50
N SER A 473 -28.51 4.94 -5.56
CA SER A 473 -27.70 4.95 -6.79
C SER A 473 -26.44 5.79 -6.56
N LEU A 474 -25.27 5.19 -6.79
CA LEU A 474 -23.98 5.85 -6.65
C LEU A 474 -23.31 6.00 -8.02
N PRO A 475 -22.58 7.09 -8.28
CA PRO A 475 -21.90 7.29 -9.56
C PRO A 475 -20.85 6.21 -9.81
N ASN A 476 -20.72 5.76 -11.06
CA ASN A 476 -19.57 4.96 -11.49
C ASN A 476 -18.36 5.86 -11.81
N GLU A 477 -17.22 5.25 -12.13
CA GLU A 477 -15.96 5.96 -12.38
C GLU A 477 -16.04 6.95 -13.57
N ASN A 478 -16.91 6.70 -14.54
CA ASN A 478 -17.11 7.59 -15.69
C ASN A 478 -17.99 8.79 -15.35
N GLN A 479 -18.84 8.67 -14.32
CA GLN A 479 -19.77 9.71 -13.87
C GLN A 479 -19.19 10.58 -12.76
N ARG A 480 -18.15 10.10 -12.06
CA ARG A 480 -17.52 10.87 -10.99
C ARG A 480 -16.83 12.09 -11.59
N LYS A 481 -17.26 13.27 -11.15
CA LYS A 481 -16.58 14.53 -11.43
C LYS A 481 -15.58 14.77 -10.32
N ILE A 482 -14.38 15.19 -10.69
CA ILE A 482 -13.40 15.64 -9.72
C ILE A 482 -13.88 16.95 -9.12
N SER A 483 -13.88 17.00 -7.79
CA SER A 483 -14.06 18.22 -7.04
C SER A 483 -12.84 19.12 -7.26
N LEU A 484 -12.94 20.03 -8.23
CA LEU A 484 -11.98 21.11 -8.38
C LEU A 484 -12.41 22.20 -7.41
N ASN A 485 -11.76 22.28 -6.25
CA ASN A 485 -12.00 23.36 -5.29
C ASN A 485 -11.42 24.67 -5.88
N TYR A 486 -12.30 25.45 -6.52
CA TYR A 486 -12.04 26.82 -6.99
C TYR A 486 -12.13 27.85 -5.87
#